data_AF-A0A9J6FF80-F1
#
_entry.id   AF-A0A9J6FF80-F1
#
_cell.length_a   1.000
_cell.length_b   1.000
_cell.length_c   1.000
_cell.angle_alpha   90.00
_cell.angle_beta   90.00
_cell.angle_gamma   90.00
#
_symmetry.space_group_name_H-M   'P 1'
#
loop_
_entity.id
_entity.type
_entity.pdbx_description
1 polymer ?
#
loop_
_entity_poly.entity_id
_entity_poly.type
_entity_poly.pdbx_seq_one_letter_code
_entity_poly.pdbx_strand_id
1 'polypeptide(L)'
;MSDNYDEILKTTQENKTKLRELEEKSAPFDAALSEQQSEMDKLKSTLNSLEEYSRRKNIEIHGIEETVNENPLSVVSSLAAKLGLKAPTPEEIEAIHRIKAKPYMTPPLLVLFSTTTMRDSWLSKRLALKSDDIYINENLTAYTKRLLWMAKSVGKGKSYKFVWARNGKVFMKKQEGMAVTKIVNEGSLLKLL
;
A
#
# COMPACT_ATOMS: atom_id res chain seq x y z
N MET A 1 3.68 69.26 -5.60
CA MET A 1 3.72 68.08 -6.50
C MET A 1 5.05 67.35 -6.45
N SER A 2 6.21 68.04 -6.30
CA SER A 2 7.54 67.40 -6.17
C SER A 2 7.69 66.55 -4.91
N ASP A 3 7.34 67.09 -3.73
CA ASP A 3 7.60 66.42 -2.45
C ASP A 3 6.90 65.06 -2.32
N ASN A 4 5.67 64.96 -2.83
CA ASN A 4 4.90 63.71 -2.84
C ASN A 4 5.48 62.68 -3.82
N TYR A 5 6.13 63.14 -4.90
CA TYR A 5 6.79 62.27 -5.87
C TYR A 5 8.11 61.71 -5.29
N ASP A 6 8.88 62.55 -4.60
CA ASP A 6 10.12 62.14 -3.92
C ASP A 6 9.86 61.15 -2.78
N GLU A 7 8.77 61.35 -2.03
CA GLU A 7 8.32 60.42 -0.99
C GLU A 7 7.92 59.06 -1.57
N ILE A 8 7.15 59.04 -2.67
CA ILE A 8 6.77 57.81 -3.39
C ILE A 8 8.00 57.07 -3.92
N LEU A 9 8.99 57.79 -4.48
CA LEU A 9 10.24 57.20 -4.96
C LEU A 9 11.01 56.54 -3.82
N LYS A 10 11.10 57.20 -2.66
CA LYS A 10 11.75 56.66 -1.47
C LYS A 10 11.06 55.39 -0.96
N THR A 11 9.73 55.41 -0.82
CA THR A 11 8.95 54.23 -0.41
C THR A 11 9.08 53.08 -1.41
N THR A 12 9.10 53.38 -2.71
CA THR A 12 9.29 52.36 -3.76
C THR A 12 10.67 51.72 -3.66
N GLN A 13 11.72 52.51 -3.41
CA GLN A 13 13.07 52.01 -3.20
C GLN A 13 13.15 51.12 -1.94
N GLU A 14 12.57 51.56 -0.83
CA GLU A 14 12.51 50.80 0.42
C GLU A 14 11.75 49.47 0.25
N ASN A 15 10.60 49.49 -0.43
CA ASN A 15 9.82 48.28 -0.71
C ASN A 15 10.58 47.31 -1.62
N LYS A 16 11.30 47.80 -2.63
CA LYS A 16 12.13 46.97 -3.51
C LYS A 16 13.25 46.28 -2.73
N THR A 17 13.88 46.99 -1.79
CA THR A 17 14.91 46.41 -0.90
C THR A 17 14.30 45.34 0.01
N LYS A 18 13.16 45.62 0.65
CA LYS A 18 12.45 44.64 1.49
C LYS A 18 12.01 43.41 0.71
N LEU A 19 11.56 43.58 -0.53
CA LEU A 19 11.16 42.48 -1.41
C LEU A 19 12.35 41.56 -1.69
N ARG A 20 13.49 42.16 -2.04
CA ARG A 20 14.74 41.42 -2.28
C ARG A 20 15.22 40.67 -1.04
N GLU A 21 15.21 41.32 0.13
CA GLU A 21 15.57 40.67 1.39
C GLU A 21 14.62 39.50 1.72
N LEU A 22 13.34 39.63 1.38
CA LEU A 22 12.34 38.60 1.62
C LEU A 22 12.52 37.41 0.67
N GLU A 23 12.83 37.67 -0.61
CA GLU A 23 13.20 36.64 -1.60
C GLU A 23 14.50 35.91 -1.22
N GLU A 24 15.53 36.66 -0.80
CA GLU A 24 16.79 36.10 -0.33
C GLU A 24 16.58 35.23 0.93
N LYS A 25 15.64 35.59 1.80
CA LYS A 25 15.25 34.79 2.96
C LYS A 25 14.37 33.60 2.59
N SER A 26 13.49 33.69 1.59
CA SER A 26 12.57 32.60 1.23
C SER A 26 13.28 31.46 0.48
N ALA A 27 14.25 31.77 -0.37
CA ALA A 27 14.99 30.79 -1.16
C ALA A 27 15.61 29.62 -0.34
N PRO A 28 16.33 29.85 0.78
CA PRO A 28 16.86 28.76 1.59
C PRO A 28 15.75 27.95 2.30
N PHE A 29 14.63 28.58 2.66
CA PHE A 29 13.49 27.85 3.24
C PHE A 29 12.84 26.92 2.20
N ASP A 30 12.65 27.38 0.97
CA ASP A 30 12.09 26.56 -0.11
C ASP A 30 13.01 25.38 -0.44
N ALA A 31 14.32 25.62 -0.50
CA ALA A 31 15.32 24.57 -0.70
C ALA A 31 15.29 23.53 0.44
N ALA A 32 15.27 23.98 1.69
CA ALA A 32 15.18 23.10 2.86
C ALA A 32 13.87 22.30 2.89
N LEU A 33 12.75 22.92 2.52
CA LEU A 33 11.44 22.26 2.45
C LEU A 33 11.44 21.16 1.38
N SER A 34 12.02 21.43 0.20
CA SER A 34 12.20 20.43 -0.85
C SER A 34 13.10 19.27 -0.39
N GLU A 35 14.18 19.55 0.32
CA GLU A 35 15.09 18.53 0.86
C GLU A 35 14.40 17.66 1.92
N GLN A 36 13.71 18.29 2.88
CA GLN A 36 12.94 17.58 3.91
C GLN A 36 11.83 16.71 3.31
N GLN A 37 11.16 17.19 2.26
CA GLN A 37 10.14 16.41 1.56
C GLN A 37 10.76 15.16 0.90
N SER A 38 11.92 15.32 0.26
CA SER A 38 12.68 14.18 -0.31
C SER A 38 13.07 13.16 0.75
N GLU A 39 13.60 13.60 1.90
CA GLU A 39 13.97 12.70 3.00
C GLU A 39 12.74 12.00 3.59
N MET A 40 11.63 12.71 3.77
CA MET A 40 10.38 12.12 4.23
C MET A 40 9.88 11.02 3.27
N ASP A 41 10.00 11.24 1.96
CA ASP A 41 9.59 10.24 0.96
C ASP A 41 10.51 9.01 0.96
N LYS A 42 11.82 9.20 1.15
CA LYS A 42 12.77 8.09 1.36
C LYS A 42 12.44 7.29 2.62
N LEU A 43 12.18 7.97 3.75
CA LEU A 43 11.82 7.34 5.02
C LEU A 43 10.52 6.54 4.89
N LYS A 44 9.48 7.12 4.28
CA LYS A 44 8.21 6.43 4.01
C LYS A 44 8.40 5.18 3.14
N SER A 45 9.23 5.28 2.10
CA SER A 45 9.56 4.14 1.22
C SER A 45 10.29 3.02 1.96
N THR A 46 11.28 3.37 2.80
CA THR A 46 12.01 2.41 3.63
C THR A 46 11.09 1.74 4.65
N LEU A 47 10.27 2.52 5.34
CA LEU A 47 9.29 2.00 6.30
C LEU A 47 8.34 1.00 5.65
N ASN A 48 7.78 1.35 4.48
CA ASN A 48 6.92 0.44 3.74
C ASN A 48 7.66 -0.84 3.32
N SER A 49 8.93 -0.74 2.93
CA SER A 49 9.73 -1.91 2.54
C SER A 49 9.97 -2.86 3.72
N LEU A 50 10.19 -2.32 4.92
CA LEU A 50 10.32 -3.10 6.15
C LEU A 50 8.99 -3.74 6.58
N GLU A 51 7.89 -3.00 6.47
CA GLU A 51 6.54 -3.51 6.73
C GLU A 51 6.16 -4.63 5.75
N GLU A 52 6.49 -4.49 4.47
CA GLU A 52 6.27 -5.53 3.46
C GLU A 52 7.13 -6.77 3.75
N TYR A 53 8.37 -6.57 4.17
CA TYR A 53 9.27 -7.67 4.55
C TYR A 53 8.74 -8.47 5.74
N SER A 54 8.19 -7.80 6.76
CA SER A 54 7.60 -8.48 7.92
C SER A 54 6.32 -9.23 7.58
N ARG A 55 5.59 -8.82 6.54
CA ARG A 55 4.32 -9.43 6.11
C ARG A 55 4.44 -10.50 5.02
N ARG A 56 5.64 -10.74 4.48
CA ARG A 56 5.85 -11.65 3.34
C ARG A 56 5.39 -13.10 3.56
N LYS A 57 5.29 -13.53 4.83
CA LYS A 57 4.86 -14.89 5.23
C LYS A 57 3.40 -14.93 5.65
N ASN A 58 2.67 -13.82 5.51
CA ASN A 58 1.34 -13.65 6.04
C ASN A 58 0.30 -13.87 4.94
N ILE A 59 -0.82 -14.46 5.32
CA ILE A 59 -2.06 -14.42 4.55
C ILE A 59 -3.18 -13.84 5.42
N GLU A 60 -4.14 -13.19 4.77
CA GLU A 60 -5.42 -12.83 5.37
C GLU A 60 -6.49 -13.75 4.79
N ILE A 61 -7.28 -14.37 5.66
CA ILE A 61 -8.41 -15.23 5.29
C ILE A 61 -9.70 -14.52 5.66
N HIS A 62 -10.54 -14.27 4.66
CA HIS A 62 -11.81 -13.55 4.77
C HIS A 62 -12.98 -14.51 4.52
N GLY A 63 -14.16 -14.17 5.04
CA GLY A 63 -15.40 -14.95 4.81
C GLY A 63 -15.61 -16.12 5.78
N ILE A 64 -14.93 -16.10 6.93
CA ILE A 64 -15.08 -17.12 7.98
C ILE A 64 -15.78 -16.49 9.17
N GLU A 65 -16.98 -16.95 9.48
CA GLU A 65 -17.72 -16.51 10.67
C GLU A 65 -16.95 -16.83 11.96
N GLU A 66 -17.03 -15.94 12.93
CA GLU A 66 -16.41 -16.10 14.24
C GLU A 66 -17.31 -16.94 15.14
N THR A 67 -16.72 -17.90 15.85
CA THR A 67 -17.45 -18.78 16.77
C THR A 67 -17.02 -18.54 18.21
N VAL A 68 -17.92 -18.79 19.16
CA VAL A 68 -17.60 -18.71 20.58
C VAL A 68 -16.55 -19.78 20.90
N ASN A 69 -15.47 -19.37 21.56
CA ASN A 69 -14.30 -20.22 21.82
C ASN A 69 -13.66 -20.80 20.54
N GLU A 70 -13.66 -20.03 19.46
CA GLU A 70 -12.97 -20.39 18.22
C GLU A 70 -11.52 -20.79 18.51
N ASN A 71 -11.10 -21.92 17.95
CA ASN A 71 -9.68 -22.28 17.85
C ASN A 71 -9.20 -21.97 16.42
N PRO A 72 -8.44 -20.88 16.21
CA PRO A 72 -8.01 -20.51 14.87
C PRO A 72 -7.21 -21.60 14.14
N LEU A 73 -6.45 -22.42 14.88
CA LEU A 73 -5.64 -23.47 14.29
C LEU A 73 -6.50 -24.60 13.71
N SER A 74 -7.63 -24.94 14.35
CA SER A 74 -8.54 -25.97 13.83
C SER A 74 -9.26 -25.48 12.57
N VAL A 75 -9.60 -24.19 12.51
CA VAL A 75 -10.16 -23.53 11.32
C VAL A 75 -9.16 -23.61 10.17
N VAL A 76 -7.91 -23.19 10.38
CA VAL A 76 -6.85 -23.28 9.37
C VAL A 76 -6.61 -24.73 8.94
N SER A 77 -6.59 -25.69 9.87
CA SER A 77 -6.43 -27.11 9.54
C SER A 77 -7.56 -27.63 8.64
N SER A 78 -8.79 -27.21 8.90
CA SER A 78 -9.96 -27.58 8.10
C SER A 78 -9.89 -26.99 6.68
N LEU A 79 -9.41 -25.74 6.56
CA LEU A 79 -9.18 -25.12 5.26
C LEU A 79 -8.04 -25.79 4.49
N ALA A 80 -6.97 -26.20 5.17
CA ALA A 80 -5.87 -26.93 4.55
C ALA A 80 -6.38 -28.22 3.89
N ALA A 81 -7.25 -28.97 4.58
CA ALA A 81 -7.88 -30.16 4.03
C ALA A 81 -8.70 -29.85 2.76
N LYS A 82 -9.53 -28.80 2.78
CA LYS A 82 -10.29 -28.35 1.59
C LYS A 82 -9.38 -27.95 0.42
N LEU A 83 -8.22 -27.37 0.71
CA LEU A 83 -7.21 -27.01 -0.28
C LEU A 83 -6.36 -28.21 -0.75
N GLY A 84 -6.54 -29.41 -0.17
CA GLY A 84 -5.65 -30.54 -0.41
C GLY A 84 -4.20 -30.21 -0.04
N LEU A 85 -4.00 -29.48 1.05
CA LEU A 85 -2.71 -29.16 1.65
C LEU A 85 -2.56 -29.93 2.96
N LYS A 86 -1.32 -30.21 3.35
CA LYS A 86 -1.04 -30.71 4.70
C LYS A 86 -1.47 -29.65 5.70
N ALA A 87 -2.17 -30.06 6.76
CA ALA A 87 -2.47 -29.16 7.87
C ALA A 87 -1.16 -28.66 8.50
N PRO A 88 -0.99 -27.33 8.65
CA PRO A 88 0.20 -26.78 9.26
C PRO A 88 0.30 -27.18 10.73
N THR A 89 1.49 -27.54 11.19
CA THR A 89 1.73 -27.80 12.62
C THR A 89 1.90 -26.48 13.39
N PRO A 90 1.76 -26.48 14.73
CA PRO A 90 1.98 -25.28 15.54
C PRO A 90 3.37 -24.64 15.32
N GLU A 91 4.40 -25.42 15.02
CA GLU A 91 5.77 -24.94 14.77
C GLU A 91 5.93 -24.28 13.38
N GLU A 92 5.02 -24.59 12.45
CA GLU A 92 4.96 -24.01 11.10
C GLU A 92 4.16 -22.69 11.06
N ILE A 93 3.58 -22.28 12.20
CA ILE A 93 2.81 -21.04 12.38
C ILE A 93 3.48 -20.19 13.46
N GLU A 94 3.92 -18.99 13.09
CA GLU A 94 4.49 -18.05 14.07
C GLU A 94 3.40 -17.26 14.80
N ALA A 95 2.28 -16.98 14.13
CA ALA A 95 1.12 -16.35 14.75
C ALA A 95 -0.17 -16.62 13.99
N ILE A 96 -1.27 -16.72 14.73
CA ILE A 96 -2.62 -16.85 14.17
C ILE A 96 -3.62 -16.11 15.05
N HIS A 97 -4.35 -15.15 14.48
CA HIS A 97 -5.34 -14.36 15.21
C HIS A 97 -6.28 -13.62 14.27
N ARG A 98 -7.46 -13.26 14.78
CA ARG A 98 -8.38 -12.36 14.08
C ARG A 98 -7.84 -10.93 14.10
N ILE A 99 -7.93 -10.21 12.98
CA ILE A 99 -7.60 -8.79 12.91
C ILE A 99 -8.87 -7.95 12.95
N LYS A 100 -8.79 -6.78 13.59
CA LYS A 100 -9.94 -5.89 13.76
C LYS A 100 -10.57 -5.54 12.40
N ALA A 101 -11.87 -5.70 12.31
CA ALA A 101 -12.69 -5.25 11.18
C ALA A 101 -13.65 -4.14 11.62
N LYS A 102 -14.35 -3.58 10.63
CA LYS A 102 -15.46 -2.65 10.88
C LYS A 102 -16.62 -3.42 11.54
N PRO A 103 -17.50 -2.76 12.31
CA PRO A 103 -18.57 -3.44 13.07
C PRO A 103 -19.51 -4.32 12.25
N TYR A 104 -19.67 -4.03 10.96
CA TYR A 104 -20.56 -4.74 10.03
C TYR A 104 -19.83 -5.76 9.13
N MET A 105 -18.56 -6.03 9.40
CA MET A 105 -17.74 -6.98 8.64
C MET A 105 -17.18 -8.03 9.57
N THR A 106 -17.24 -9.30 9.13
CA THR A 106 -16.60 -10.41 9.82
C THR A 106 -15.08 -10.19 9.89
N PRO A 107 -14.47 -10.18 11.08
CA PRO A 107 -13.02 -10.01 11.26
C PRO A 107 -12.22 -11.06 10.47
N PRO A 108 -11.28 -10.66 9.59
CA PRO A 108 -10.45 -11.62 8.88
C PRO A 108 -9.50 -12.36 9.83
N LEU A 109 -9.12 -13.57 9.47
CA LEU A 109 -8.07 -14.32 10.16
C LEU A 109 -6.72 -14.04 9.53
N LEU A 110 -5.76 -13.56 10.32
CA LEU A 110 -4.37 -13.40 9.91
C LEU A 110 -3.60 -14.66 10.30
N VAL A 111 -2.87 -15.23 9.35
CA VAL A 111 -1.97 -16.36 9.58
C VAL A 111 -0.57 -15.96 9.13
N LEU A 112 0.39 -16.01 10.05
CA LEU A 112 1.81 -15.81 9.81
C LEU A 112 2.50 -17.18 9.83
N PHE A 113 2.96 -17.64 8.67
CA PHE A 113 3.68 -18.90 8.54
C PHE A 113 5.17 -18.74 8.86
N SER A 114 5.83 -19.86 9.17
CA SER A 114 7.29 -19.90 9.37
C SER A 114 8.06 -19.69 8.06
N THR A 115 7.46 -20.01 6.90
CA THR A 115 8.11 -19.88 5.58
C THR A 115 7.23 -19.23 4.52
N THR A 116 7.86 -18.55 3.56
CA THR A 116 7.18 -18.00 2.38
C THR A 116 6.68 -19.10 1.44
N THR A 117 7.34 -20.26 1.40
CA THR A 117 6.91 -21.40 0.58
C THR A 117 5.56 -21.94 1.04
N MET A 118 5.36 -22.05 2.35
CA MET A 118 4.06 -22.43 2.92
C MET A 118 3.00 -21.40 2.51
N ARG A 119 3.27 -20.11 2.74
CA ARG A 119 2.41 -18.99 2.32
C ARG A 119 2.02 -19.08 0.85
N ASP A 120 2.99 -19.31 -0.04
CA ASP A 120 2.79 -19.39 -1.49
C ASP A 120 1.92 -20.60 -1.89
N SER A 121 2.10 -21.75 -1.22
CA SER A 121 1.28 -22.94 -1.47
C SER A 121 -0.22 -22.67 -1.22
N TRP A 122 -0.54 -21.95 -0.14
CA TRP A 122 -1.90 -21.52 0.18
C TRP A 122 -2.45 -20.55 -0.87
N LEU A 123 -1.68 -19.51 -1.22
CA LEU A 123 -2.11 -18.52 -2.22
C LEU A 123 -2.32 -19.13 -3.61
N SER A 124 -1.58 -20.19 -3.96
CA SER A 124 -1.71 -20.86 -5.26
C SER A 124 -3.03 -21.63 -5.41
N LYS A 125 -3.57 -22.15 -4.29
CA LYS A 125 -4.78 -22.99 -4.28
C LYS A 125 -6.05 -22.24 -3.83
N ARG A 126 -5.93 -20.96 -3.46
CA ARG A 126 -7.02 -20.13 -2.90
C ARG A 126 -8.33 -20.13 -3.70
N LEU A 127 -8.29 -20.36 -5.01
CA LEU A 127 -9.49 -20.34 -5.85
C LEU A 127 -10.46 -21.48 -5.51
N ALA A 128 -9.97 -22.58 -4.90
CA ALA A 128 -10.81 -23.69 -4.49
C ALA A 128 -11.80 -23.35 -3.36
N LEU A 129 -11.58 -22.24 -2.64
CA LEU A 129 -12.45 -21.80 -1.55
C LEU A 129 -13.49 -20.76 -1.98
N LYS A 130 -13.45 -20.34 -3.25
CA LYS A 130 -14.35 -19.29 -3.76
C LYS A 130 -15.81 -19.72 -3.76
N SER A 131 -16.11 -21.02 -3.90
CA SER A 131 -17.47 -21.56 -3.81
C SER A 131 -18.08 -21.40 -2.42
N ASP A 132 -17.24 -21.32 -1.39
CA ASP A 132 -17.64 -21.21 0.01
C ASP A 132 -17.64 -19.74 0.47
N ASP A 133 -17.52 -18.78 -0.46
CA ASP A 133 -17.33 -17.35 -0.18
C ASP A 133 -16.15 -17.02 0.74
N ILE A 134 -15.13 -17.89 0.76
CA ILE A 134 -13.90 -17.71 1.51
C ILE A 134 -12.78 -17.21 0.58
N TYR A 135 -12.08 -16.16 1.01
CA TYR A 135 -11.04 -15.50 0.22
C TYR A 135 -9.71 -15.46 0.97
N ILE A 136 -8.66 -16.02 0.38
CA ILE A 136 -7.29 -15.92 0.89
C ILE A 136 -6.55 -14.84 0.11
N ASN A 137 -6.07 -13.82 0.81
CA ASN A 137 -5.35 -12.68 0.25
C ASN A 137 -3.93 -12.58 0.81
N GLU A 138 -3.03 -11.95 0.05
CA GLU A 138 -1.76 -11.47 0.60
C GLU A 138 -2.03 -10.37 1.64
N ASN A 139 -1.29 -10.38 2.75
CA ASN A 139 -1.34 -9.32 3.76
C ASN A 139 -0.51 -8.12 3.32
N LEU A 140 -1.00 -7.37 2.33
CA LEU A 140 -0.33 -6.19 1.79
C LEU A 140 -0.24 -5.06 2.84
N THR A 141 0.77 -4.20 2.73
CA THR A 141 0.86 -2.96 3.55
C THR A 141 -0.28 -1.99 3.21
N ALA A 142 -0.54 -1.03 4.10
CA ALA A 142 -1.55 0.00 3.84
C ALA A 142 -1.25 0.80 2.57
N TYR A 143 0.02 1.14 2.35
CA TYR A 143 0.49 1.82 1.15
C TYR A 143 0.26 0.98 -0.11
N THR A 144 0.65 -0.31 -0.10
CA THR A 144 0.46 -1.20 -1.25
C THR A 144 -1.03 -1.44 -1.55
N LYS A 145 -1.88 -1.56 -0.52
CA LYS A 145 -3.36 -1.64 -0.68
C LYS A 145 -3.91 -0.38 -1.35
N ARG A 146 -3.48 0.81 -0.91
CA ARG A 146 -3.85 2.10 -1.54
C ARG A 146 -3.38 2.16 -2.99
N LEU A 147 -2.13 1.82 -3.26
CA LEU A 147 -1.56 1.84 -4.61
C LEU A 147 -2.32 0.89 -5.55
N LEU A 148 -2.67 -0.31 -5.08
CA LEU A 148 -3.48 -1.26 -5.84
C LEU A 148 -4.88 -0.71 -6.14
N TRP A 149 -5.51 -0.05 -5.17
CA TRP A 149 -6.82 0.57 -5.36
C TRP A 149 -6.76 1.67 -6.43
N MET A 150 -5.78 2.58 -6.35
CA MET A 150 -5.60 3.63 -7.35
C MET A 150 -5.29 3.05 -8.72
N ALA A 151 -4.43 2.03 -8.80
CA ALA A 151 -4.11 1.34 -10.05
C ALA A 151 -5.36 0.73 -10.69
N LYS A 152 -6.25 0.13 -9.89
CA LYS A 152 -7.54 -0.39 -10.39
C LYS A 152 -8.44 0.74 -10.91
N SER A 153 -8.49 1.88 -10.23
CA SER A 153 -9.26 3.05 -10.67
C SER A 153 -8.75 3.61 -11.99
N VAL A 154 -7.44 3.83 -12.12
CA VAL A 154 -6.80 4.29 -13.37
C VAL A 154 -6.99 3.26 -14.49
N GLY A 155 -6.81 1.98 -14.17
CA GLY A 155 -6.91 0.89 -15.13
C GLY A 155 -8.27 0.82 -15.84
N LYS A 156 -9.36 1.05 -15.08
CA LYS A 156 -10.73 1.14 -15.64
C LYS A 156 -10.86 2.25 -16.69
N GLY A 157 -10.28 3.43 -16.44
CA GLY A 157 -10.35 4.57 -17.36
C GLY A 157 -9.43 4.46 -18.59
N LYS A 158 -8.37 3.65 -18.50
CA LYS A 158 -7.31 3.56 -19.53
C LYS A 158 -7.26 2.22 -20.27
N SER A 159 -8.36 1.46 -20.23
CA SER A 159 -8.49 0.16 -20.91
C SER A 159 -7.44 -0.88 -20.47
N TYR A 160 -7.05 -0.89 -19.20
CA TYR A 160 -6.26 -1.98 -18.65
C TYR A 160 -7.16 -3.13 -18.23
N LYS A 161 -7.06 -4.28 -18.92
CA LYS A 161 -7.84 -5.47 -18.60
C LYS A 161 -7.43 -6.13 -17.29
N PHE A 162 -6.16 -6.02 -16.88
CA PHE A 162 -5.65 -6.71 -15.70
C PHE A 162 -4.91 -5.76 -14.77
N VAL A 163 -5.31 -5.78 -13.49
CA VAL A 163 -4.62 -5.09 -12.39
C VAL A 163 -4.59 -6.00 -11.18
N TRP A 164 -3.41 -6.33 -10.68
CA TRP A 164 -3.25 -7.25 -9.56
C TRP A 164 -2.05 -6.89 -8.69
N ALA A 165 -2.02 -7.47 -7.49
CA ALA A 165 -0.84 -7.47 -6.64
C ALA A 165 -0.25 -8.88 -6.57
N ARG A 166 1.08 -8.96 -6.47
CA ARG A 166 1.80 -10.21 -6.20
C ARG A 166 3.10 -9.89 -5.46
N ASN A 167 3.34 -10.56 -4.34
CA ASN A 167 4.54 -10.37 -3.50
C ASN A 167 4.76 -8.89 -3.16
N GLY A 168 3.72 -8.23 -2.69
CA GLY A 168 3.81 -6.82 -2.28
C GLY A 168 3.92 -5.81 -3.42
N LYS A 169 3.91 -6.25 -4.67
CA LYS A 169 4.12 -5.40 -5.85
C LYS A 169 2.83 -5.31 -6.65
N VAL A 170 2.51 -4.11 -7.14
CA VAL A 170 1.34 -3.84 -7.97
C VAL A 170 1.75 -3.91 -9.44
N PHE A 171 0.90 -4.55 -10.25
CA PHE A 171 1.11 -4.76 -11.67
C PHE A 171 -0.15 -4.43 -12.46
N MET A 172 0.05 -3.95 -13.69
CA MET A 172 -1.01 -3.66 -14.64
C MET A 172 -0.64 -4.22 -16.02
N LYS A 173 -1.63 -4.70 -16.77
CA LYS A 173 -1.47 -5.19 -18.14
C LYS A 173 -2.68 -4.79 -18.99
N LYS A 174 -2.43 -4.20 -20.16
CA LYS A 174 -3.52 -3.69 -21.03
C LYS A 174 -4.40 -4.80 -21.57
N GLN A 175 -3.79 -5.83 -22.13
CA GLN A 175 -4.48 -6.96 -22.72
C GLN A 175 -3.59 -8.21 -22.72
N GLU A 176 -4.16 -9.35 -23.11
CA GLU A 176 -3.40 -10.59 -23.22
C GLU A 176 -2.24 -10.43 -24.21
N GLY A 177 -1.11 -11.09 -23.96
CA GLY A 177 0.11 -10.96 -24.78
C GLY A 177 0.89 -9.64 -24.67
N MET A 178 0.36 -8.58 -24.06
CA MET A 178 1.10 -7.32 -23.86
C MET A 178 2.04 -7.34 -22.65
N ALA A 179 3.01 -6.42 -22.64
CA ALA A 179 3.94 -6.24 -21.54
C ALA A 179 3.22 -5.89 -20.22
N VAL A 180 3.75 -6.42 -19.12
CA VAL A 180 3.29 -6.10 -17.76
C VAL A 180 4.03 -4.87 -17.26
N THR A 181 3.29 -3.87 -16.81
CA THR A 181 3.83 -2.67 -16.17
C THR A 181 3.80 -2.84 -14.66
N LYS A 182 4.96 -2.73 -14.00
CA LYS A 182 5.04 -2.67 -12.53
C LYS A 182 4.79 -1.23 -12.07
N ILE A 183 3.89 -1.06 -11.11
CA ILE A 183 3.60 0.24 -10.50
C ILE A 183 4.37 0.31 -9.17
N VAL A 184 5.32 1.23 -9.09
CA VAL A 184 6.19 1.37 -7.90
C VAL A 184 5.70 2.44 -6.92
N ASN A 185 5.02 3.47 -7.43
CA ASN A 185 4.48 4.57 -6.63
C ASN A 185 3.36 5.31 -7.36
N GLU A 186 2.75 6.28 -6.69
CA GLU A 186 1.67 7.11 -7.25
C GLU A 186 2.14 7.88 -8.49
N GLY A 187 3.38 8.40 -8.49
CA GLY A 187 3.95 9.10 -9.65
C GLY A 187 4.05 8.22 -10.91
N SER A 188 4.23 6.91 -10.75
CA SER A 188 4.22 5.95 -11.87
C SER A 188 2.82 5.78 -12.46
N LEU A 189 1.76 5.94 -11.66
CA LEU A 189 0.37 5.94 -12.14
C LEU A 189 0.04 7.23 -12.88
N LEU A 190 0.52 8.38 -12.41
CA LEU A 190 0.29 9.68 -13.06
C LEU A 190 0.83 9.71 -14.49
N LYS A 191 1.93 9.00 -14.78
CA LYS A 191 2.48 8.85 -16.14
C LYS A 191 1.57 8.03 -17.08
N LEU A 192 0.54 7.37 -16.55
CA LEU A 192 -0.44 6.59 -17.31
C LEU A 192 -1.78 7.32 -17.50
N LEU A 193 -1.97 8.46 -16.82
CA LEU A 193 -3.09 9.38 -17.01
C LEU A 193 -2.88 10.22 -18.27
#